data_AF-A0AAD7EY84-F1
#
_entry.id   AF-A0AAD7EY84-F1
#
_cell.length_a   1.000
_cell.length_b   1.000
_cell.length_c   1.000
_cell.angle_alpha   90.00
_cell.angle_beta   90.00
_cell.angle_gamma   90.00
#
_symmetry.space_group_name_H-M   'P 1'
#
loop_
_entity.id
_entity.type
_entity.pdbx_description
1 polymer ?
#
loop_
_entity_poly.entity_id
_entity_poly.type
_entity_poly.pdbx_seq_one_letter_code
_entity_poly.pdbx_strand_id
1 'polypeptide(L)'
;GIEWASLVDKYYDFEAAWGHRDVGGQITTESRPKTLEWWISRGRKWEKTVDIGMVGNAKAPGMFVSVWWDWWVNVQPAERGDWPVMLKLHSKNGLLQLIASLLWWGERVADGNPGDVQEWSTAVEDVGDVFTELL
;
A
#
# COMPACT_ATOMS: atom_id res chain seq x y z
N GLY A 1 -4.98 -6.10 -12.74
CA GLY A 1 -5.09 -7.57 -12.78
C GLY A 1 -6.29 -8.03 -11.99
N ILE A 2 -6.54 -9.33 -11.99
CA ILE A 2 -7.56 -9.98 -11.14
C ILE A 2 -7.18 -9.86 -9.66
N GLU A 3 -5.88 -9.96 -9.39
CA GLU A 3 -5.24 -9.83 -8.08
C GLU A 3 -5.51 -8.45 -7.47
N TRP A 4 -5.36 -7.40 -8.27
CA TRP A 4 -5.68 -6.03 -7.87
C TRP A 4 -7.15 -5.85 -7.52
N ALA A 5 -8.06 -6.38 -8.35
CA ALA A 5 -9.49 -6.28 -8.07
C ALA A 5 -9.85 -6.99 -6.75
N SER A 6 -9.31 -8.20 -6.54
CA SER A 6 -9.45 -8.95 -5.29
C SER A 6 -8.94 -8.18 -4.07
N LEU A 7 -7.77 -7.55 -4.16
CA LEU A 7 -7.25 -6.70 -3.09
C LEU A 7 -8.18 -5.52 -2.78
N VAL A 8 -8.70 -4.84 -3.80
CA VAL A 8 -9.61 -3.69 -3.62
C VAL A 8 -10.91 -4.12 -2.97
N ASP A 9 -11.47 -5.27 -3.36
CA ASP A 9 -12.69 -5.82 -2.75
C ASP A 9 -12.45 -6.15 -1.28
N LYS A 10 -11.34 -6.83 -0.94
CA LYS A 10 -10.99 -7.13 0.46
C LYS A 10 -10.79 -5.87 1.31
N TYR A 11 -10.14 -4.84 0.76
CA TYR A 11 -10.00 -3.55 1.43
C TYR A 11 -11.36 -2.88 1.67
N TYR A 12 -12.24 -2.94 0.67
CA TYR A 12 -13.59 -2.38 0.79
C TYR A 12 -14.41 -3.09 1.87
N ASP A 13 -14.37 -4.44 1.90
CA ASP A 13 -15.02 -5.25 2.91
C ASP A 13 -14.47 -4.96 4.32
N PHE A 14 -13.16 -4.81 4.45
CA PHE A 14 -12.52 -4.40 5.70
C PHE A 14 -13.05 -3.04 6.17
N GLU A 15 -13.03 -2.01 5.32
CA GLU A 15 -13.53 -0.69 5.68
C GLU A 15 -15.04 -0.71 6.03
N ALA A 16 -15.82 -1.55 5.33
CA ALA A 16 -17.24 -1.73 5.61
C ALA A 16 -17.50 -2.39 6.97
N ALA A 17 -16.71 -3.39 7.35
CA ALA A 17 -16.78 -4.04 8.67
C ALA A 17 -16.57 -3.04 9.84
N TRP A 18 -15.79 -1.99 9.60
CA TRP A 18 -15.53 -0.92 10.57
C TRP A 18 -16.44 0.31 10.43
N GLY A 19 -17.40 0.25 9.50
CA GLY A 19 -18.39 1.30 9.25
C GLY A 19 -17.80 2.57 8.64
N HIS A 20 -16.67 2.46 7.91
CA HIS A 20 -15.95 3.58 7.30
C HIS A 20 -15.61 4.73 8.27
N ARG A 21 -15.47 4.41 9.57
CA ARG A 21 -15.24 5.41 10.61
C ARG A 21 -13.83 5.98 10.52
N ASP A 22 -13.70 7.29 10.69
CA ASP A 22 -12.41 7.96 10.78
C ASP A 22 -11.94 8.01 12.23
N VAL A 23 -11.22 6.97 12.67
CA VAL A 23 -10.70 6.87 14.05
C VAL A 23 -9.34 7.52 14.25
N GLY A 24 -8.77 8.13 13.21
CA GLY A 24 -7.52 8.88 13.30
C GLY A 24 -6.26 8.04 13.46
N GLY A 25 -6.34 6.71 13.32
CA GLY A 25 -5.16 5.83 13.31
C GLY A 25 -4.25 6.16 12.13
N GLN A 26 -2.94 6.18 12.38
CA GLN A 26 -1.95 6.48 11.35
C GLN A 26 -0.95 5.33 11.22
N ILE A 27 -0.79 4.86 9.99
CA ILE A 27 0.28 3.93 9.62
C ILE A 27 1.65 4.56 9.88
N THR A 28 2.67 3.78 10.23
CA THR A 28 4.01 4.32 10.51
C THR A 28 4.54 5.15 9.34
N THR A 29 5.25 6.23 9.65
CA THR A 29 5.97 7.07 8.67
C THR A 29 7.38 6.57 8.41
N GLU A 30 7.86 5.59 9.19
CA GLU A 30 9.21 5.06 9.08
C GLU A 30 9.44 4.41 7.71
N SER A 31 10.49 4.83 7.02
CA SER A 31 10.82 4.39 5.65
C SER A 31 9.73 4.65 4.59
N ARG A 32 8.70 5.46 4.89
CA ARG A 32 7.62 5.73 3.93
C ARG A 32 8.17 6.36 2.64
N PRO A 33 7.74 5.90 1.45
CA PRO A 33 8.06 6.57 0.20
C PRO A 33 7.71 8.08 0.22
N LYS A 34 8.68 8.93 -0.17
CA LYS A 34 8.49 10.39 -0.21
C LYS A 34 7.30 10.83 -1.05
N THR A 35 6.97 10.08 -2.10
CA THR A 35 5.81 10.32 -2.94
C THR A 35 4.49 10.23 -2.15
N LEU A 36 4.38 9.28 -1.21
CA LEU A 36 3.22 9.20 -0.33
C LEU A 36 3.17 10.37 0.65
N GLU A 37 4.30 10.73 1.26
CA GLU A 37 4.39 11.90 2.15
C GLU A 37 3.97 13.20 1.42
N TRP A 38 4.45 13.37 0.20
CA TRP A 38 4.08 14.48 -0.68
C TRP A 38 2.58 14.53 -1.00
N TRP A 39 1.95 13.38 -1.26
CA TRP A 39 0.52 13.28 -1.55
C TRP A 39 -0.34 13.55 -0.31
N ILE A 40 0.06 13.00 0.84
CA ILE A 40 -0.63 13.18 2.11
C ILE A 40 -0.61 14.64 2.56
N SER A 41 0.56 15.29 2.48
CA SER A 41 0.73 16.71 2.84
C SER A 41 -0.11 17.66 1.96
N ARG A 42 -0.54 17.23 0.77
CA ARG A 42 -1.44 17.98 -0.14
C ARG A 42 -2.92 17.69 0.08
N GLY A 43 -3.26 17.02 1.17
CA GLY A 43 -4.64 16.68 1.51
C GLY A 43 -5.18 15.51 0.69
N ARG A 44 -4.29 14.65 0.16
CA ARG A 44 -4.67 13.42 -0.56
C ARG A 44 -5.56 13.69 -1.78
N LYS A 45 -5.37 14.84 -2.43
CA LYS A 45 -6.11 15.16 -3.66
C LYS A 45 -5.80 14.10 -4.70
N TRP A 46 -6.84 13.59 -5.35
CA TRP A 46 -6.66 12.66 -6.45
C TRP A 46 -6.04 13.42 -7.63
N GLU A 47 -4.86 12.97 -8.05
CA GLU A 47 -4.19 13.45 -9.24
C GLU A 47 -4.04 12.27 -10.19
N LYS A 48 -4.34 12.49 -11.48
CA LYS A 48 -4.32 11.43 -12.50
C LYS A 48 -2.95 10.76 -12.66
N THR A 49 -1.88 11.44 -12.28
CA THR A 49 -0.51 10.95 -12.42
C THR A 49 0.29 11.37 -11.20
N VAL A 50 0.71 10.41 -10.39
CA VAL A 50 1.62 10.64 -9.26
C VAL A 50 3.00 10.13 -9.67
N ASP A 51 4.00 10.99 -9.63
CA ASP A 51 5.38 10.59 -9.92
C ASP A 51 5.96 9.82 -8.73
N ILE A 52 5.98 8.50 -8.87
CA ILE A 52 6.60 7.58 -7.92
C ILE A 52 8.10 7.39 -8.20
N GLY A 53 8.67 8.07 -9.20
CA GLY A 53 10.07 7.98 -9.58
C GLY A 53 10.40 6.69 -10.33
N MET A 54 11.62 6.20 -10.13
CA MET A 54 12.10 4.99 -10.79
C MET A 54 11.53 3.74 -10.14
N VAL A 55 10.92 2.91 -10.98
CA VAL A 55 10.45 1.56 -10.65
C VAL A 55 11.38 0.58 -11.36
N GLY A 56 11.97 -0.34 -10.60
CA GLY A 56 12.89 -1.33 -11.12
C GLY A 56 13.33 -2.28 -10.01
N ASN A 57 13.51 -3.55 -10.37
CA ASN A 57 13.92 -4.64 -9.46
C ASN A 57 15.34 -4.54 -8.88
N ALA A 58 16.16 -3.59 -9.36
CA ALA A 58 17.41 -3.28 -8.72
C ALA A 58 17.07 -2.76 -7.32
N LYS A 59 17.36 -3.56 -6.28
CA LYS A 59 17.32 -3.17 -4.85
C LYS A 59 18.38 -2.08 -4.58
N ALA A 60 18.27 -0.96 -5.29
CA ALA A 60 19.14 0.17 -5.18
C ALA A 60 18.47 1.18 -4.22
N PRO A 61 19.23 1.71 -3.25
CA PRO A 61 18.73 2.76 -2.38
C PRO A 61 18.14 3.93 -3.18
N GLY A 62 16.91 4.35 -2.84
CA GLY A 62 16.21 5.44 -3.50
C GLY A 62 15.24 5.03 -4.62
N MET A 63 15.20 3.75 -4.99
CA MET A 63 14.15 3.21 -5.87
C MET A 63 12.84 3.04 -5.10
N PHE A 64 11.71 3.36 -5.74
CA PHE A 64 10.39 3.28 -5.09
C PHE A 64 10.12 1.90 -4.51
N VAL A 65 10.40 0.84 -5.28
CA VAL A 65 10.15 -0.57 -4.91
C VAL A 65 10.86 -0.94 -3.61
N SER A 66 12.15 -0.62 -3.49
CA SER A 66 12.94 -0.94 -2.30
C SER A 66 12.39 -0.21 -1.07
N VAL A 67 12.13 1.09 -1.21
CA VAL A 67 11.60 1.92 -0.12
C VAL A 67 10.20 1.49 0.27
N TRP A 68 9.38 1.05 -0.69
CA TRP A 68 8.04 0.54 -0.45
C TRP A 68 8.08 -0.74 0.38
N TRP A 69 8.94 -1.70 0.05
CA TRP A 69 9.10 -2.92 0.84
C TRP A 69 9.64 -2.64 2.24
N ASP A 70 10.63 -1.76 2.38
CA ASP A 70 11.16 -1.35 3.70
C ASP A 70 10.05 -0.72 4.55
N TRP A 71 9.23 0.14 3.94
CA TRP A 71 8.06 0.70 4.61
C TRP A 71 7.06 -0.40 5.00
N TRP A 72 6.72 -1.29 4.08
CA TRP A 72 5.75 -2.35 4.31
C TRP A 72 6.17 -3.30 5.44
N VAL A 73 7.46 -3.61 5.57
CA VAL A 73 7.99 -4.37 6.71
C VAL A 73 7.76 -3.63 8.03
N ASN A 74 8.03 -2.32 8.09
CA ASN A 74 7.82 -1.51 9.30
C ASN A 74 6.33 -1.31 9.65
N VAL A 75 5.46 -1.48 8.67
CA VAL A 75 4.00 -1.38 8.83
C VAL A 75 3.41 -2.63 9.47
N GLN A 76 4.02 -3.79 9.23
CA GLN A 76 3.57 -5.07 9.76
C GLN A 76 3.91 -5.22 11.26
N PRO A 77 3.12 -6.01 12.01
CA PRO A 77 3.49 -6.43 13.35
C PRO A 77 4.74 -7.31 13.32
N ALA A 78 5.42 -7.41 14.46
CA ALA A 78 6.62 -8.25 14.60
C ALA A 78 6.33 -9.74 14.31
N GLU A 79 5.11 -10.20 14.62
CA GLU A 79 4.60 -11.53 14.29
C GLU A 79 3.38 -11.36 13.38
N ARG A 80 3.46 -11.88 12.14
CA ARG A 80 2.30 -11.92 11.24
C ARG A 80 1.17 -12.74 11.88
N GLY A 81 -0.01 -12.16 11.94
CA GLY A 81 -1.16 -12.67 12.69
C GLY A 81 -1.51 -11.82 13.93
N ASP A 82 -0.57 -11.05 14.48
CA ASP A 82 -0.84 -10.11 15.58
C ASP A 82 -1.19 -8.71 15.05
N TRP A 83 -2.39 -8.59 14.46
CA TRP A 83 -2.87 -7.35 13.86
C TRP A 83 -3.62 -6.32 14.75
N PRO A 84 -3.63 -6.32 16.11
CA PRO A 84 -4.37 -5.34 16.91
C PRO A 84 -4.05 -3.87 16.59
N VAL A 85 -2.85 -3.59 16.07
CA VAL A 85 -2.47 -2.24 15.62
C VAL A 85 -3.13 -1.91 14.28
N MET A 86 -3.12 -2.82 13.31
CA MET A 86 -3.72 -2.61 11.99
C MET A 86 -5.24 -2.51 12.02
N LEU A 87 -5.90 -3.23 12.92
CA LEU A 87 -7.35 -3.09 13.16
C LEU A 87 -7.73 -1.66 13.58
N LYS A 88 -6.78 -0.84 14.02
CA LYS A 88 -7.00 0.57 14.38
C LYS A 88 -6.61 1.54 13.25
N LEU A 89 -6.07 1.03 12.14
CA LEU A 89 -5.62 1.79 10.97
C LEU A 89 -6.67 1.82 9.85
N HIS A 90 -7.96 1.75 10.19
CA HIS A 90 -9.02 2.00 9.22
C HIS A 90 -9.16 3.50 8.92
N SER A 91 -9.80 3.84 7.80
CA SER A 91 -9.98 5.19 7.24
C SER A 91 -8.83 5.74 6.37
N LYS A 92 -9.06 6.95 5.83
CA LYS A 92 -8.15 7.76 4.99
C LYS A 92 -6.74 7.98 5.55
N ASN A 93 -6.52 7.75 6.84
CA ASN A 93 -5.25 7.94 7.53
C ASN A 93 -4.47 6.65 7.75
N GLY A 94 -5.08 5.49 7.50
CA GLY A 94 -4.41 4.20 7.64
C GLY A 94 -4.23 3.53 6.29
N LEU A 95 -4.91 2.40 6.07
CA LEU A 95 -4.58 1.45 5.00
C LEU A 95 -4.85 1.96 3.57
N LEU A 96 -5.63 3.04 3.40
CA LEU A 96 -5.80 3.71 2.09
C LEU A 96 -4.45 4.10 1.45
N GLN A 97 -3.45 4.45 2.26
CA GLN A 97 -2.13 4.82 1.76
C GLN A 97 -1.43 3.64 1.06
N LEU A 98 -1.63 2.41 1.55
CA LEU A 98 -1.11 1.19 0.92
C LEU A 98 -1.78 0.99 -0.44
N ILE A 99 -3.12 1.04 -0.46
CA ILE A 99 -3.91 0.87 -1.69
C ILE A 99 -3.51 1.92 -2.75
N ALA A 100 -3.41 3.19 -2.37
CA ALA A 100 -3.01 4.26 -3.29
C ALA A 100 -1.60 4.03 -3.86
N SER A 101 -0.65 3.61 -3.02
CA SER A 101 0.72 3.34 -3.48
C SER A 101 0.83 2.17 -4.45
N LEU A 102 0.07 1.09 -4.21
CA LEU A 102 0.01 -0.08 -5.08
C LEU A 102 -0.69 0.23 -6.41
N LEU A 103 -1.68 1.12 -6.41
CA LEU A 103 -2.31 1.61 -7.63
C LEU A 103 -1.30 2.34 -8.51
N TRP A 104 -0.56 3.32 -7.95
CA TRP A 104 0.43 4.07 -8.71
C TRP A 104 1.57 3.18 -9.22
N TRP A 105 2.01 2.22 -8.39
CA TRP A 105 3.00 1.24 -8.82
C TRP A 105 2.48 0.41 -9.99
N GLY A 106 1.26 -0.13 -9.87
CA GLY A 106 0.62 -0.91 -10.92
C GLY A 106 0.49 -0.16 -12.24
N GLU A 107 0.00 1.09 -12.19
CA GLU A 107 -0.07 1.97 -13.37
C GLU A 107 1.29 2.18 -14.03
N ARG A 108 2.36 2.28 -13.23
CA ARG A 108 3.72 2.53 -13.71
C ARG A 108 4.38 1.31 -14.36
N VAL A 109 3.99 0.09 -13.96
CA VAL A 109 4.54 -1.17 -14.46
C VAL A 109 3.63 -1.91 -15.44
N ALA A 110 2.39 -1.46 -15.64
CA ALA A 110 1.40 -2.12 -16.50
C ALA A 110 1.92 -2.44 -17.91
N ASP A 111 2.68 -1.52 -18.50
CA ASP A 111 3.34 -1.67 -19.80
C ASP A 111 4.87 -1.92 -19.68
N GLY A 112 5.33 -2.26 -18.49
CA GLY A 112 6.74 -2.44 -18.13
C GLY A 112 7.28 -3.84 -18.45
N ASN A 113 8.45 -4.14 -17.90
CA ASN A 113 9.01 -5.49 -18.04
C ASN A 113 8.26 -6.49 -17.12
N PRO A 114 8.20 -7.78 -17.49
CA PRO A 114 7.48 -8.79 -16.71
C PRO A 114 7.97 -8.94 -15.27
N GLY A 115 9.24 -8.65 -14.99
CA GLY A 115 9.80 -8.72 -13.64
C GLY A 115 9.22 -7.67 -12.70
N ASP A 116 9.06 -6.43 -13.18
CA ASP A 116 8.47 -5.35 -12.39
C ASP A 116 6.96 -5.56 -12.17
N VAL A 117 6.27 -6.14 -13.15
CA VAL A 117 4.86 -6.56 -13.01
C VAL A 117 4.73 -7.67 -11.97
N GLN A 118 5.62 -8.67 -12.00
CA GLN A 118 5.62 -9.76 -11.04
C GLN A 118 5.89 -9.25 -9.62
N GLU A 119 6.85 -8.34 -9.46
CA GLU A 119 7.18 -7.74 -8.16
C GLU A 119 6.00 -6.97 -7.58
N TRP A 120 5.31 -6.18 -8.42
CA TRP A 120 4.07 -5.52 -8.04
C TRP A 120 2.97 -6.52 -7.66
N SER A 121 2.81 -7.61 -8.43
CA SER A 121 1.81 -8.65 -8.14
C SER A 121 2.07 -9.31 -6.78
N THR A 122 3.33 -9.61 -6.46
CA THR A 122 3.74 -10.14 -5.15
C THR A 122 3.35 -9.19 -4.02
N ALA A 123 3.55 -7.88 -4.19
CA ALA A 123 3.15 -6.89 -3.20
C ALA A 123 1.63 -6.80 -3.04
N VAL A 124 0.87 -6.91 -4.14
CA VAL A 124 -0.60 -6.94 -4.13
C VAL A 124 -1.14 -8.16 -3.40
N GLU A 125 -0.59 -9.34 -3.68
CA GLU A 125 -0.95 -10.59 -3.00
C GLU A 125 -0.64 -10.51 -1.51
N ASP A 126 0.56 -10.07 -1.15
CA ASP A 126 1.01 -10.01 0.24
C ASP A 126 0.13 -9.08 1.10
N VAL A 127 -0.24 -7.91 0.58
CA VAL A 127 -1.19 -7.01 1.25
C VAL A 127 -2.60 -7.61 1.27
N GLY A 128 -3.00 -8.32 0.21
CA GLY A 128 -4.31 -8.98 0.13
C GLY A 128 -4.48 -10.12 1.15
N ASP A 129 -3.41 -10.85 1.47
CA ASP A 129 -3.41 -11.86 2.51
C ASP A 129 -3.63 -11.23 3.89
N VAL A 130 -2.98 -10.08 4.16
CA VAL A 130 -3.21 -9.33 5.39
C VAL A 130 -4.66 -8.91 5.54
N PHE A 131 -5.31 -8.38 4.48
CA PHE A 131 -6.74 -8.05 4.57
C PHE A 131 -7.63 -9.27 4.81
N THR A 132 -7.20 -10.45 4.39
CA THR A 132 -7.91 -11.71 4.68
C THR A 132 -7.80 -12.07 6.15
N GLU A 133 -6.66 -11.80 6.79
CA GLU A 133 -6.45 -12.01 8.23
C GLU A 133 -7.13 -10.95 9.11
N LEU A 134 -7.47 -9.79 8.56
CA LEU A 134 -8.15 -8.69 9.26
C LEU A 134 -9.69 -8.81 9.26
N LEU A 135 -10.25 -9.68 8.44
CA LEU A 135 -11.69 -9.96 8.32
C LEU A 135 -12.12 -11.16 9.17
#